data_AF-A0A7Z9TTM7-F1
#
_entry.id   AF-A0A7Z9TTM7-F1
#
_cell.length_a   1.000
_cell.length_b   1.000
_cell.length_c   1.000
_cell.angle_alpha   90.00
_cell.angle_beta   90.00
_cell.angle_gamma   90.00
#
_symmetry.space_group_name_H-M   'P 1'
#
loop_
_entity.id
_entity.type
_entity.pdbx_description
1 polymer ?
#
loop_
_entity_poly.entity_id
_entity_poly.type
_entity_poly.pdbx_seq_one_letter_code
_entity_poly.pdbx_strand_id
1 'polypeptide(L)' 'YALGGGFELGLACTYRVASTKAKVGLPEVKLGLLPGFGGTSRLPRIVGADNALEWIAGGTENKPEKALEIG' A
#
# COMPACT_ATOMS: atom_id res chain seq x y z
N TYR A 1 1.59 -12.12 -2.40
CA TYR A 1 0.99 -11.07 -1.55
C TYR A 1 2.11 -10.23 -0.98
N ALA A 2 1.90 -8.92 -0.87
CA ALA A 2 2.76 -8.02 -0.07
C ALA A 2 1.82 -7.09 0.67
N LEU A 3 1.54 -7.39 1.94
CA LEU A 3 0.54 -6.68 2.76
C LEU A 3 1.18 -6.15 4.03
N GLY A 4 0.62 -5.06 4.56
CA GLY A 4 1.08 -4.39 5.76
C GLY A 4 2.58 -4.09 5.72
N GLY A 5 3.33 -4.51 6.74
CA GLY A 5 4.79 -4.32 6.79
C GLY A 5 5.56 -4.80 5.55
N GLY A 6 5.10 -5.86 4.87
CA GLY A 6 5.71 -6.33 3.61
C GLY A 6 5.47 -5.35 2.44
N PHE A 7 4.34 -4.66 2.43
CA PHE A 7 4.08 -3.58 1.48
C PHE A 7 4.86 -2.33 1.86
N GLU A 8 4.93 -1.98 3.16
CA GLU A 8 5.72 -0.85 3.66
C GLU A 8 7.20 -0.98 3.30
N LEU A 9 7.75 -2.20 3.31
CA LEU A 9 9.09 -2.49 2.81
C LEU A 9 9.23 -2.14 1.31
N GLY A 10 8.27 -2.53 0.48
CA GLY A 10 8.25 -2.18 -0.95
C GLY A 10 8.12 -0.68 -1.19
N LEU A 11 7.35 0.03 -0.36
CA LEU A 11 7.23 1.50 -0.40
C LEU A 11 8.53 2.22 0.00
N ALA A 12 9.41 1.57 0.74
CA ALA A 12 10.73 2.13 1.09
C ALA A 12 11.75 2.05 -0.07
N CYS A 13 11.51 1.20 -1.07
CA CYS A 13 12.38 1.08 -2.24
C CYS A 13 12.20 2.25 -3.22
N THR A 14 13.26 2.58 -3.96
CA THR A 14 13.21 3.59 -5.03
C THR A 14 12.29 3.17 -6.18
N TYR A 15 12.37 1.89 -6.57
CA TYR A 15 11.56 1.31 -7.64
C TYR A 15 10.79 0.09 -7.12
N ARG A 16 9.66 -0.21 -7.75
CA ARG A 16 8.80 -1.35 -7.47
C ARG A 16 8.44 -2.05 -8.76
N VAL A 17 8.55 -3.37 -8.78
CA VAL A 17 8.08 -4.24 -9.86
C VAL A 17 7.20 -5.31 -9.24
N ALA A 18 5.96 -5.44 -9.72
CA ALA A 18 4.99 -6.39 -9.19
C ALA A 18 4.64 -7.46 -10.23
N SER A 19 4.49 -8.70 -9.78
CA SER A 19 3.88 -9.76 -10.58
C SER A 19 2.42 -9.42 -10.88
N THR A 20 1.90 -9.82 -12.04
CA THR A 20 0.47 -9.69 -12.40
C THR A 20 -0.47 -10.46 -11.47
N LYS A 21 0.05 -11.38 -10.66
CA LYS A 21 -0.71 -12.12 -9.64
C LYS A 21 -0.57 -11.53 -8.23
N ALA A 22 0.14 -10.41 -8.08
CA ALA A 22 0.36 -9.79 -6.78
C ALA A 22 -0.96 -9.24 -6.18
N LYS A 23 -0.93 -9.00 -4.87
CA LYS A 23 -1.92 -8.18 -4.18
C LYS A 23 -1.18 -7.37 -3.13
N VAL A 24 -1.47 -6.08 -3.08
CA VAL A 24 -0.80 -5.09 -2.22
C VAL A 24 -1.80 -4.28 -1.41
N GLY A 25 -1.40 -3.79 -0.24
CA GLY A 25 -2.28 -2.98 0.59
C GLY A 25 -1.85 -2.92 2.05
N LEU A 26 -2.56 -2.09 2.82
CA LEU A 26 -2.32 -1.82 4.24
C LEU A 26 -3.55 -2.23 5.08
N PRO A 27 -3.76 -3.53 5.36
CA PRO A 27 -4.93 -4.03 6.06
C PRO A 27 -4.87 -3.86 7.60
N GLU A 28 -3.88 -3.16 8.14
CA GLU A 28 -3.62 -2.98 9.59
C GLU A 28 -4.85 -2.49 10.35
N VAL A 29 -5.68 -1.63 9.73
CA VAL A 29 -6.91 -1.10 10.33
C VAL A 29 -7.90 -2.20 10.71
N LYS A 30 -7.89 -3.34 9.99
CA LYS A 30 -8.73 -4.51 10.32
C LYS A 30 -8.30 -5.19 11.63
N LEU A 31 -7.08 -4.93 12.08
CA LEU A 31 -6.51 -5.41 13.34
C LEU A 31 -6.53 -4.31 14.42
N GLY A 32 -7.13 -3.15 14.16
CA GLY A 32 -7.09 -1.99 15.07
C GLY A 32 -5.73 -1.29 15.12
N LEU A 33 -4.89 -1.47 14.11
CA LEU A 33 -3.55 -0.92 14.02
C LEU A 33 -3.44 0.12 12.90
N LEU A 34 -2.44 0.99 13.02
CA LEU A 34 -2.05 1.92 11.96
C LEU A 34 -0.77 1.40 11.26
N PRO A 35 -0.60 1.59 9.94
CA PRO A 35 0.66 1.28 9.26
C PRO A 35 1.82 2.09 9.83
N GLY A 36 2.69 1.42 10.58
CA GLY A 36 3.70 2.05 11.43
C GLY A 36 5.10 2.09 10.83
N PHE A 37 5.40 1.28 9.81
CA PHE A 37 6.71 1.26 9.16
C PHE A 37 6.80 2.25 7.98
N GLY A 38 6.02 3.33 8.05
CA GLY A 38 6.02 4.45 7.12
C GLY A 38 5.00 4.36 5.99
N GLY A 39 4.06 3.41 6.01
CA GLY A 39 2.97 3.28 5.07
C GLY A 39 2.08 4.53 5.04
N THR A 40 1.80 5.11 6.21
CA THR A 40 1.08 6.39 6.35
C THR A 40 1.82 7.61 5.81
N SER A 41 3.15 7.51 5.64
CA SER A 41 3.99 8.62 5.19
C SER A 41 4.44 8.48 3.74
N ARG A 42 4.75 7.26 3.28
CA ARG A 42 5.27 6.99 1.94
C ARG A 42 4.16 6.78 0.92
N LEU A 43 3.08 6.07 1.29
CA LEU A 43 1.98 5.81 0.35
C LEU A 43 1.36 7.11 -0.19
N PRO A 44 1.00 8.12 0.64
CA PRO A 44 0.43 9.38 0.13
C PRO A 44 1.35 10.16 -0.82
N ARG A 45 2.67 9.99 -0.69
CA ARG A 45 3.66 10.64 -1.59
C ARG A 45 3.75 9.97 -2.95
N ILE A 46 3.31 8.72 -3.04
CA ILE A 46 3.39 7.90 -4.24
C ILE A 46 2.05 7.94 -4.99
N VAL A 47 0.94 7.70 -4.29
CA VAL A 47 -0.39 7.55 -4.91
C VAL A 47 -1.31 8.76 -4.72
N GLY A 48 -0.83 9.81 -4.05
CA GLY A 48 -1.65 10.94 -3.61
C GLY A 48 -2.41 10.66 -2.31
N ALA A 49 -2.83 11.73 -1.62
CA ALA A 49 -3.46 11.64 -0.31
C ALA A 49 -4.82 10.92 -0.33
N ASP A 50 -5.66 11.20 -1.32
CA ASP A 50 -7.02 10.64 -1.41
C ASP A 50 -6.99 9.11 -1.59
N ASN A 51 -6.21 8.63 -2.56
CA ASN A 51 -6.03 7.19 -2.79
C ASN A 51 -5.41 6.50 -1.57
N ALA A 52 -4.38 7.12 -0.97
CA ALA A 52 -3.74 6.54 0.22
C ALA A 52 -4.70 6.44 1.41
N LEU A 53 -5.56 7.45 1.60
CA LEU A 53 -6.59 7.43 2.64
C LEU A 53 -7.57 6.28 2.41
N GLU A 54 -8.04 6.08 1.17
CA GLU A 54 -8.93 4.97 0.83
C GLU A 54 -8.27 3.61 1.13
N TRP A 55 -7.00 3.44 0.73
CA TRP A 55 -6.28 2.19 0.91
C TRP A 55 -5.97 1.88 2.38
N ILE A 56 -5.54 2.89 3.14
CA ILE A 56 -5.19 2.76 4.56
C ILE A 56 -6.45 2.59 5.41
N ALA A 57 -7.41 3.51 5.29
CA ALA A 57 -8.61 3.51 6.13
C ALA A 57 -9.58 2.39 5.74
N GLY A 58 -9.66 2.05 4.45
CA GLY A 58 -10.46 0.93 3.95
C GLY A 58 -9.82 -0.44 4.16
N GLY A 59 -8.50 -0.50 4.40
CA GLY A 59 -7.76 -1.75 4.54
C GLY A 59 -7.90 -2.67 3.30
N THR A 60 -8.03 -2.08 2.12
CA THR A 60 -8.31 -2.80 0.87
C THR A 60 -7.04 -3.47 0.32
N GLU A 61 -7.22 -4.66 -0.26
CA GLU A 61 -6.19 -5.30 -1.08
C GLU A 61 -6.38 -4.92 -2.54
N ASN A 62 -5.32 -4.44 -3.18
CA ASN A 62 -5.33 -3.91 -4.52
C ASN A 62 -4.52 -4.80 -5.46
N LYS A 63 -5.04 -4.97 -6.68
CA LYS A 63 -4.37 -5.69 -7.76
C LYS A 63 -3.26 -4.82 -8.37
N PRO A 64 -2.21 -5.43 -8.95
CA PRO A 64 -1.05 -4.72 -9.49
C PRO A 64 -1.43 -3.74 -10.60
N GLU A 65 -2.47 -4.01 -11.38
CA GLU A 65 -2.91 -3.11 -12.46
C GLU A 65 -3.40 -1.77 -11.89
N LYS A 66 -4.24 -1.82 -10.83
CA LYS A 66 -4.73 -0.62 -10.17
C LYS A 66 -3.63 0.10 -9.42
N ALA A 67 -2.72 -0.63 -8.78
CA ALA A 67 -1.56 -0.05 -8.11
C ALA A 67 -0.71 0.73 -9.12
N LEU A 68 -0.37 0.13 -10.27
CA LEU A 68 0.42 0.80 -11.30
C LEU A 68 -0.24 2.06 -11.86
N GLU A 69 -1.58 2.06 -12.01
CA GLU A 69 -2.34 3.21 -12.50
C GLU A 69 -2.22 4.43 -11.57
N ILE A 70 -2.19 4.21 -10.25
CA ILE A 70 -2.20 5.30 -9.26
C ILE A 70 -0.81 5.67 -8.73
N GLY A 71 0.19 4.80 -8.86
CA GLY A 71 1.58 5.02 -8.41
C GLY A 71 2.16 3.90 -7.55
#